data_AF-A0A1Y3EIM4-F1
#
_entry.id   AF-A0A1Y3EIM4-F1
#
_cell.length_a   1.000
_cell.length_b   1.000
_cell.length_c   1.000
_cell.angle_alpha   90.00
_cell.angle_beta   90.00
_cell.angle_gamma   90.00
#
_symmetry.space_group_name_H-M   'P 1'
#
loop_
_entity.id
_entity.type
_entity.pdbx_description
1 polymer ?
#
loop_
_entity_poly.entity_id
_entity_poly.type
_entity_poly.pdbx_seq_one_letter_code
_entity_poly.pdbx_strand_id
1 'polypeptide(L)'
;MLYASTKATLKGEFGSGSVKYDFQVTQREEMDLHSLQRLINQKDAGGGPLTELEEQMKSTHVNQHCVNSFPGYETAVVRGVRFPVDQDALQNLCRLRDGEINYVQLSIDTLNEVIKLVTADNIPSNRISKWIPTKSPRYHFYAPKLTKAANVIIFIYSIPPNGCTVKERMLYSSCKGPFLDTVQQVVGLKVDRKIEIDSSEDVNDEFLIGEDISVKQHQKFSRPKGPKKQRGDPRIHKTPS
;
A
#
# COMPACT_ATOMS: atom_id res chain seq x y z
N MET A 1 -13.14 -22.74 51.38
CA MET A 1 -12.33 -21.58 50.95
C MET A 1 -10.87 -21.96 50.73
N LEU A 2 -10.21 -22.59 51.71
CA LEU A 2 -8.77 -22.92 51.67
C LEU A 2 -8.29 -23.63 50.37
N TYR A 3 -8.97 -24.68 49.91
CA TYR A 3 -8.61 -25.40 48.68
C TYR A 3 -8.72 -24.59 47.39
N ALA A 4 -9.72 -23.70 47.30
CA ALA A 4 -9.87 -22.82 46.14
C ALA A 4 -8.78 -21.73 46.15
N SER A 5 -8.43 -21.22 47.34
CA SER A 5 -7.41 -20.19 47.53
C SER A 5 -5.99 -20.69 47.26
N THR A 6 -5.68 -21.97 47.50
CA THR A 6 -4.32 -22.54 47.30
C THR A 6 -4.13 -23.24 45.94
N LYS A 7 -5.20 -23.44 45.15
CA LYS A 7 -5.16 -24.13 43.84
C LYS A 7 -4.12 -23.54 42.88
N ALA A 8 -4.00 -22.21 42.83
CA ALA A 8 -3.06 -21.53 41.94
C ALA A 8 -1.60 -21.78 42.33
N THR A 9 -1.29 -21.70 43.63
CA THR A 9 0.04 -21.99 44.17
C THR A 9 0.44 -23.44 43.88
N LEU A 10 -0.46 -24.39 44.13
CA LEU A 10 -0.21 -25.82 43.85
C LEU A 10 0.14 -26.07 42.38
N LYS A 11 -0.57 -25.43 41.45
CA LYS A 11 -0.27 -25.54 40.01
C LYS A 11 1.07 -24.90 39.63
N GLY A 12 1.42 -23.80 40.28
CA GLY A 12 2.72 -23.14 40.10
C GLY A 12 3.86 -24.05 40.53
N GLU A 13 3.76 -24.64 41.72
CA GLU A 13 4.76 -25.57 42.27
C GLU A 13 4.84 -26.88 41.47
N PHE A 14 3.72 -27.37 40.93
CA PHE A 14 3.68 -28.59 40.11
C PHE A 14 4.26 -28.39 38.69
N GLY A 15 4.37 -27.15 38.23
CA GLY A 15 4.82 -26.77 36.90
C GLY A 15 3.65 -26.54 35.93
N SER A 16 3.51 -25.31 35.47
CA SER A 16 2.43 -24.87 34.58
C SER A 16 2.40 -25.59 33.23
N GLY A 17 3.51 -26.16 32.78
CA GLY A 17 3.61 -26.94 31.53
C GLY A 17 3.16 -28.40 31.65
N SER A 18 2.99 -28.93 32.85
CA SER A 18 2.66 -30.35 33.09
C SER A 18 1.15 -30.61 33.13
N VAL A 19 0.33 -29.56 33.28
CA VAL A 19 -1.13 -29.65 33.44
C VAL A 19 -1.82 -29.18 32.16
N LYS A 20 -2.33 -30.13 31.36
CA LYS A 20 -3.03 -29.83 30.10
C LYS A 20 -4.46 -29.32 30.31
N TYR A 21 -5.20 -29.92 31.24
CA TYR A 21 -6.59 -29.57 31.54
C TYR A 21 -6.78 -29.29 33.01
N ASP A 22 -7.68 -28.35 33.31
CA ASP A 22 -8.13 -28.03 34.66
C ASP A 22 -9.65 -27.94 34.67
N PHE A 23 -10.27 -28.80 35.47
CA PHE A 23 -11.72 -28.87 35.66
C PHE A 23 -12.06 -28.62 37.13
N GLN A 24 -13.14 -27.90 37.37
CA GLN A 24 -13.70 -27.74 38.71
C GLN A 24 -14.92 -28.64 38.80
N VAL A 25 -14.84 -29.62 39.69
CA VAL A 25 -15.86 -30.64 39.90
C VAL A 25 -16.47 -30.41 41.28
N THR A 26 -17.79 -30.47 41.37
CA THR A 26 -18.51 -30.30 42.66
C THR A 26 -19.31 -31.54 43.05
N GLN A 27 -19.71 -32.36 42.07
CA GLN A 27 -20.47 -33.60 42.28
C GLN A 27 -19.62 -34.84 42.02
N ARG A 28 -20.02 -35.99 42.58
CA ARG A 28 -19.25 -37.23 42.42
C ARG A 28 -19.44 -37.84 41.03
N GLU A 29 -20.62 -37.65 40.46
CA GLU A 29 -21.02 -38.11 39.12
C GLU A 29 -20.20 -37.42 38.02
N GLU A 30 -19.69 -36.22 38.29
CA GLU A 30 -18.78 -35.47 37.41
C GLU A 30 -17.33 -36.01 37.43
N MET A 31 -16.99 -36.85 38.41
CA MET A 31 -15.68 -37.49 38.56
C MET A 31 -15.60 -38.89 37.92
N ASP A 32 -16.55 -39.23 37.05
CA ASP A 32 -16.51 -40.45 36.25
C ASP A 32 -15.66 -40.26 34.98
N LEU A 33 -15.10 -41.35 34.45
CA LEU A 33 -14.27 -41.35 33.26
C LEU A 33 -15.04 -40.79 32.05
N HIS A 34 -16.31 -41.19 31.90
CA HIS A 34 -17.17 -40.72 30.83
C HIS A 34 -17.41 -39.20 30.91
N SER A 35 -17.65 -38.69 32.12
CA SER A 35 -17.83 -37.26 32.39
C SER A 35 -16.56 -36.45 32.06
N LEU A 36 -15.38 -36.95 32.45
CA LEU A 36 -14.09 -36.33 32.13
C LEU A 36 -13.80 -36.29 30.62
N GLN A 37 -14.07 -37.38 29.89
CA GLN A 37 -13.90 -37.41 28.44
C GLN A 37 -14.78 -36.38 27.74
N ARG A 38 -16.03 -36.22 28.19
CA ARG A 38 -16.94 -35.18 27.66
C ARG A 38 -16.39 -33.78 27.89
N LEU A 39 -15.86 -33.48 29.07
CA LEU A 39 -15.28 -32.19 29.41
C LEU A 39 -14.02 -31.87 28.59
N ILE A 40 -13.18 -32.87 28.34
CA ILE A 40 -12.00 -32.75 27.47
C ILE A 40 -12.44 -32.40 26.03
N ASN A 41 -13.38 -33.17 25.47
CA ASN A 41 -13.89 -32.93 24.13
C ASN A 41 -14.52 -31.54 23.99
N GLN A 42 -15.25 -31.07 25.01
CA GLN A 42 -15.85 -29.73 25.00
C GLN A 42 -14.80 -28.62 25.03
N LYS A 43 -13.72 -28.78 25.81
CA LYS A 43 -12.59 -27.83 25.83
C LYS A 43 -11.82 -27.83 24.51
N ASP A 44 -11.54 -29.00 23.96
CA ASP A 44 -10.79 -29.15 22.71
C ASP A 44 -11.57 -28.68 21.48
N ALA A 45 -12.91 -28.79 21.51
CA ALA A 45 -13.77 -28.31 20.43
C ALA A 45 -13.68 -26.79 20.20
N GLY A 46 -13.10 -26.02 21.13
CA GLY A 46 -12.66 -24.63 20.91
C GLY A 46 -13.75 -23.60 20.56
N GLY A 47 -15.01 -24.01 20.54
CA GLY A 47 -16.18 -23.16 20.28
C GLY A 47 -16.85 -22.74 21.57
N GLY A 48 -16.43 -21.60 22.13
CA GLY A 48 -17.22 -20.93 23.16
C GLY A 48 -18.56 -20.47 22.57
N PRO A 49 -19.60 -20.25 23.41
CA PRO A 49 -20.81 -19.60 22.96
C PRO A 49 -20.44 -18.22 22.42
N LEU A 50 -20.69 -17.99 21.14
CA LEU A 50 -20.48 -16.72 20.48
C LEU A 50 -21.73 -15.86 20.67
N THR A 51 -21.51 -14.57 20.86
CA THR A 51 -22.60 -13.59 20.74
C THR A 51 -22.93 -13.36 19.26
N GLU A 52 -24.16 -12.93 18.97
CA GLU A 52 -24.59 -12.63 17.59
C GLU A 52 -23.64 -11.66 16.87
N LEU A 53 -23.07 -10.70 17.61
CA LEU A 53 -22.10 -9.75 17.08
C LEU A 53 -20.77 -10.42 16.70
N GLU A 54 -20.27 -11.36 17.51
CA GLU A 54 -19.05 -12.10 17.22
C GLU A 54 -19.22 -13.04 16.02
N GLU A 55 -20.40 -13.66 15.88
CA GLU A 55 -20.74 -14.45 14.69
C GLU A 55 -20.75 -13.59 13.42
N GLN A 56 -21.35 -12.40 13.48
CA GLN A 56 -21.34 -11.46 12.36
C GLN A 56 -19.91 -11.04 12.00
N MET A 57 -19.07 -10.68 12.99
CA MET A 57 -17.67 -10.31 12.72
C MET A 57 -16.85 -11.45 12.13
N LYS A 58 -17.07 -12.70 12.59
CA LYS A 58 -16.41 -13.87 12.03
C LYS A 58 -16.81 -14.07 10.56
N SER A 59 -18.11 -13.91 10.25
CA SER A 59 -18.61 -14.05 8.88
C SER A 59 -18.03 -12.98 7.94
N THR A 60 -17.92 -11.72 8.37
CA THR A 60 -17.35 -10.64 7.56
C THR A 60 -15.85 -10.83 7.35
N HIS A 61 -15.11 -11.26 8.37
CA HIS A 61 -13.68 -11.56 8.25
C HIS A 61 -13.42 -12.70 7.24
N VAL A 62 -14.21 -13.78 7.31
CA VAL A 62 -14.12 -14.89 6.34
C VAL A 62 -14.44 -14.42 4.93
N ASN A 63 -15.52 -13.64 4.76
CA ASN A 63 -15.90 -13.09 3.46
C ASN A 63 -14.82 -12.18 2.88
N GLN A 64 -14.20 -11.32 3.69
CA GLN A 64 -13.06 -10.49 3.26
C GLN A 64 -11.87 -11.34 2.79
N HIS A 65 -11.55 -12.40 3.52
CA HIS A 65 -10.45 -13.30 3.15
C HIS A 65 -10.74 -14.06 1.84
N CYS A 66 -11.98 -14.48 1.62
CA CYS A 66 -12.41 -15.09 0.36
C CYS A 66 -12.30 -14.09 -0.80
N VAL A 67 -12.80 -12.86 -0.63
CA VAL A 67 -12.74 -11.80 -1.65
C VAL A 67 -11.28 -11.50 -2.06
N ASN A 68 -10.36 -11.45 -1.09
CA ASN A 68 -8.94 -11.22 -1.37
C ASN A 68 -8.23 -12.42 -2.05
N SER A 69 -8.83 -13.61 -2.02
CA SER A 69 -8.24 -14.84 -2.60
C SER A 69 -8.66 -15.07 -4.05
N PHE A 70 -9.62 -14.32 -4.59
CA PHE A 70 -10.02 -14.42 -6.00
C PHE A 70 -9.23 -13.43 -6.87
N PRO A 71 -8.38 -13.91 -7.80
CA PRO A 71 -7.73 -13.05 -8.78
C PRO A 71 -8.78 -12.55 -9.77
N GLY A 72 -9.28 -11.33 -9.55
CA GLY A 72 -10.31 -10.71 -10.40
C GLY A 72 -11.22 -9.71 -9.68
N TYR A 73 -11.25 -9.71 -8.35
CA TYR A 73 -11.91 -8.65 -7.58
C TYR A 73 -10.92 -7.51 -7.26
N GLU A 74 -10.37 -6.89 -8.29
CA GLU A 74 -9.79 -5.55 -8.17
C GLU A 74 -10.93 -4.52 -8.17
N THR A 75 -11.77 -4.46 -7.13
CA THR A 75 -12.80 -3.41 -7.04
C THR A 75 -12.49 -2.35 -6.01
N ALA A 76 -11.22 -2.16 -5.67
CA ALA A 76 -10.77 -1.04 -4.84
C ALA A 76 -10.15 0.11 -5.66
N VAL A 77 -10.49 0.21 -6.95
CA VAL A 77 -10.27 1.45 -7.71
C VAL A 77 -11.58 1.77 -8.41
N VAL A 78 -12.16 2.93 -8.08
CA VAL A 78 -13.26 3.53 -8.85
C VAL A 78 -12.86 3.46 -10.32
N ARG A 79 -13.67 2.79 -11.16
CA ARG A 79 -13.42 2.73 -12.61
C ARG A 79 -13.22 4.17 -13.08
N GLY A 80 -12.02 4.49 -13.56
CA GLY A 80 -11.67 5.86 -13.90
C GLY A 80 -12.57 6.40 -15.02
N VAL A 81 -12.65 7.72 -15.12
CA VAL A 81 -13.44 8.40 -16.17
C VAL A 81 -12.59 8.52 -17.42
N ARG A 82 -13.08 8.05 -18.57
CA ARG A 82 -12.34 8.09 -19.84
C ARG A 82 -12.81 9.26 -20.70
N PHE A 83 -12.03 10.32 -20.69
CA PHE A 83 -12.24 11.45 -21.59
C PHE A 83 -11.53 11.24 -22.93
N PRO A 84 -12.13 11.65 -24.05
CA PRO A 84 -11.43 11.72 -25.33
C PRO A 84 -10.24 12.67 -25.23
N VAL A 85 -9.15 12.28 -25.87
CA VAL A 85 -7.94 13.09 -25.99
C VAL A 85 -7.97 13.78 -27.34
N ASP A 86 -7.74 15.09 -27.34
CA ASP A 86 -7.72 15.88 -28.56
C ASP A 86 -6.59 15.44 -29.51
N GLN A 87 -6.78 15.62 -30.81
CA GLN A 87 -5.82 15.15 -31.82
C GLN A 87 -4.48 15.87 -31.70
N ASP A 88 -4.49 17.18 -31.40
CA ASP A 88 -3.31 17.99 -31.19
C ASP A 88 -2.49 17.49 -29.98
N ALA A 89 -3.18 17.08 -28.92
CA ALA A 89 -2.54 16.52 -27.73
C ALA A 89 -1.86 15.17 -28.05
N LEU A 90 -2.55 14.28 -28.78
CA LEU A 90 -1.97 13.00 -29.20
C LEU A 90 -0.75 13.20 -30.11
N GLN A 91 -0.82 14.12 -31.07
CA GLN A 91 0.29 14.39 -31.97
C GLN A 91 1.54 14.87 -31.21
N ASN A 92 1.38 15.76 -30.23
CA ASN A 92 2.51 16.23 -29.43
C ASN A 92 3.04 15.14 -28.48
N LEU A 93 2.20 14.24 -27.97
CA LEU A 93 2.69 13.07 -27.24
C LEU A 93 3.48 12.10 -28.14
N CYS A 94 3.11 11.95 -29.42
CA CYS A 94 3.94 11.22 -30.40
C CYS A 94 5.30 11.90 -30.61
N ARG A 95 5.32 13.24 -30.74
CA ARG A 95 6.58 14.00 -30.85
C ARG A 95 7.47 13.86 -29.61
N LEU A 96 6.86 13.79 -28.43
CA LEU A 96 7.57 13.52 -27.18
C LEU A 96 8.16 12.10 -27.15
N ARG A 97 7.42 11.10 -27.63
CA ARG A 97 7.91 9.72 -27.81
C ARG A 97 9.14 9.67 -28.71
N ASP A 98 9.06 10.37 -29.84
CA ASP A 98 10.10 10.38 -30.87
C ASP A 98 11.30 11.29 -30.47
N GLY A 99 11.18 12.02 -29.35
CA GLY A 99 12.24 12.85 -28.79
C GLY A 99 12.42 14.21 -29.46
N GLU A 100 11.47 14.66 -30.29
CA GLU A 100 11.50 15.98 -30.94
C GLU A 100 11.31 17.11 -29.91
N ILE A 101 10.38 16.90 -28.98
CA ILE A 101 10.08 17.80 -27.87
C ILE A 101 10.38 17.09 -26.56
N ASN A 102 10.52 17.85 -25.48
CA ASN A 102 10.83 17.27 -24.17
C ASN A 102 9.76 17.53 -23.11
N TYR A 103 8.79 18.40 -23.40
CA TYR A 103 7.75 18.78 -22.45
C TYR A 103 6.42 18.98 -23.15
N VAL A 104 5.38 18.38 -22.57
CA VAL A 104 3.98 18.53 -23.01
C VAL A 104 3.11 18.81 -21.79
N GLN A 105 2.33 19.87 -21.87
CA GLN A 105 1.36 20.27 -20.86
C GLN A 105 -0.06 20.11 -21.37
N LEU A 106 -0.89 19.44 -20.58
CA LEU A 106 -2.28 19.14 -20.91
C LEU A 106 -3.22 19.69 -19.84
N SER A 107 -4.41 20.07 -20.28
CA SER A 107 -5.53 20.47 -19.43
C SER A 107 -6.77 19.65 -19.75
N ILE A 108 -7.60 19.45 -18.75
CA ILE A 108 -8.95 18.92 -18.89
C ILE A 108 -9.89 20.09 -19.04
N ASP A 109 -10.62 20.12 -20.15
CA ASP A 109 -11.76 21.00 -20.35
C ASP A 109 -12.97 20.43 -19.61
N THR A 110 -13.39 21.09 -18.53
CA THR A 110 -14.47 20.61 -17.66
C THR A 110 -15.87 20.82 -18.24
N LEU A 111 -16.00 21.59 -19.32
CA LEU A 111 -17.27 21.84 -20.00
C LEU A 111 -17.49 20.81 -21.11
N ASN A 112 -16.45 20.59 -21.94
CA ASN A 112 -16.54 19.67 -23.07
C ASN A 112 -16.10 18.24 -22.72
N GLU A 113 -15.53 18.03 -21.54
CA GLU A 113 -15.05 16.72 -21.08
C GLU A 113 -13.97 16.13 -22.00
N VAL A 114 -13.06 16.99 -22.50
CA VAL A 114 -11.97 16.62 -23.43
C VAL A 114 -10.62 17.01 -22.82
N ILE A 115 -9.59 16.19 -23.05
CA ILE A 115 -8.21 16.50 -22.70
C ILE A 115 -7.55 17.27 -23.85
N LYS A 116 -7.18 18.52 -23.59
CA LYS A 116 -6.63 19.46 -24.58
C LYS A 116 -5.15 19.75 -24.32
N LEU A 117 -4.46 20.10 -25.40
CA LEU A 117 -3.09 20.62 -25.35
C LEU A 117 -3.09 22.07 -24.85
N VAL A 118 -2.18 22.39 -23.93
CA VAL A 118 -1.92 23.78 -23.51
C VAL A 118 -0.63 24.27 -24.16
N THR A 119 0.46 23.54 -23.95
CA THR A 119 1.80 23.93 -24.40
C THR A 119 2.61 22.68 -24.74
N ALA A 120 3.42 22.76 -25.79
CA ALA A 120 4.47 21.80 -26.11
C ALA A 120 5.75 22.57 -26.46
N ASP A 121 6.84 22.32 -25.74
CA ASP A 121 8.11 23.03 -25.94
C ASP A 121 9.33 22.19 -25.50
N ASN A 122 10.54 22.71 -25.72
CA ASN A 122 11.81 22.13 -25.30
C ASN A 122 12.38 22.92 -24.09
N ILE A 123 12.10 22.45 -22.87
CA ILE A 123 12.40 23.16 -21.62
C ILE A 123 13.64 22.57 -20.94
N PRO A 124 14.61 23.39 -20.51
CA PRO A 124 15.72 22.92 -19.69
C PRO A 124 15.26 22.55 -18.27
N SER A 125 15.90 21.57 -17.64
CA SER A 125 15.51 20.99 -16.34
C SER A 125 15.28 22.03 -15.23
N ASN A 126 16.15 23.02 -15.14
CA ASN A 126 16.08 24.12 -14.15
C ASN A 126 14.87 25.09 -14.31
N ARG A 127 14.04 24.95 -15.35
CA ARG A 127 12.91 25.87 -15.60
C ARG A 127 11.54 25.24 -15.43
N ILE A 128 11.42 23.94 -15.21
CA ILE A 128 10.14 23.23 -15.16
C ILE A 128 9.17 23.79 -14.09
N SER A 129 9.69 24.20 -12.93
CA SER A 129 8.90 24.78 -11.84
C SER A 129 8.07 25.99 -12.28
N LYS A 130 8.58 26.80 -13.22
CA LYS A 130 7.89 28.00 -13.74
C LYS A 130 6.70 27.66 -14.65
N TRP A 131 6.68 26.46 -15.23
CA TRP A 131 5.63 26.02 -16.15
C TRP A 131 4.48 25.31 -15.46
N ILE A 132 4.64 24.97 -14.18
CA ILE A 132 3.59 24.42 -13.34
C ILE A 132 2.71 25.57 -12.83
N PRO A 133 1.43 25.64 -13.24
CA PRO A 133 0.56 26.73 -12.81
C PRO A 133 0.22 26.61 -11.33
N THR A 134 0.11 27.74 -10.63
CA THR A 134 -0.22 27.81 -9.20
C THR A 134 -1.71 27.92 -8.90
N LYS A 135 -2.56 28.05 -9.92
CA LYS A 135 -4.01 28.30 -9.77
C LYS A 135 -4.92 27.24 -10.38
N SER A 136 -4.37 26.33 -11.19
CA SER A 136 -5.17 25.36 -11.94
C SER A 136 -4.43 24.02 -12.08
N PRO A 137 -5.12 22.89 -11.97
CA PRO A 137 -4.49 21.58 -12.07
C PRO A 137 -4.10 21.27 -13.51
N ARG A 138 -3.02 20.52 -13.72
CA ARG A 138 -2.49 20.19 -15.04
C ARG A 138 -1.81 18.82 -15.03
N TYR A 139 -1.78 18.20 -16.20
CA TYR A 139 -0.90 17.08 -16.46
C TYR A 139 0.31 17.55 -17.25
N HIS A 140 1.46 16.98 -16.93
CA HIS A 140 2.70 17.27 -17.62
C HIS A 140 3.40 15.97 -17.96
N PHE A 141 3.94 15.89 -19.16
CA PHE A 141 4.92 14.88 -19.51
C PHE A 141 6.25 15.58 -19.73
N TYR A 142 7.28 15.09 -19.06
CA TYR A 142 8.61 15.66 -19.12
C TYR A 142 9.64 14.56 -19.35
N ALA A 143 10.46 14.74 -20.38
CA ALA A 143 11.58 13.88 -20.72
C ALA A 143 12.89 14.65 -20.48
N PRO A 144 13.51 14.54 -19.28
CA PRO A 144 14.78 15.18 -19.02
C PRO A 144 15.85 14.65 -19.99
N LYS A 145 16.57 15.57 -20.65
CA LYS A 145 17.75 15.24 -21.45
C LYS A 145 18.92 14.90 -20.52
N LEU A 146 18.90 13.72 -19.91
CA LEU A 146 20.01 13.24 -19.09
C LEU A 146 21.11 12.66 -19.98
N THR A 147 22.35 12.99 -19.68
CA THR A 147 23.51 12.78 -20.55
C THR A 147 23.87 11.32 -20.84
N LYS A 148 23.19 10.31 -20.26
CA LYS A 148 23.55 8.89 -20.46
C LYS A 148 22.34 7.96 -20.50
N ALA A 149 21.98 7.57 -21.72
CA ALA A 149 21.49 6.24 -22.13
C ALA A 149 19.98 5.87 -22.07
N ALA A 150 19.07 6.67 -21.49
CA ALA A 150 17.63 6.39 -21.64
C ALA A 150 16.79 7.67 -21.58
N ASN A 151 15.85 7.82 -22.53
CA ASN A 151 14.81 8.85 -22.48
C ASN A 151 13.79 8.42 -21.42
N VAL A 152 14.01 8.83 -20.17
CA VAL A 152 13.07 8.58 -19.06
C VAL A 152 11.88 9.50 -19.23
N ILE A 153 10.67 8.95 -19.22
CA ILE A 153 9.45 9.74 -19.34
C ILE A 153 8.79 9.87 -17.96
N ILE A 154 8.74 11.09 -17.47
CA ILE A 154 8.14 11.44 -16.18
C ILE A 154 6.76 12.05 -16.45
N PHE A 155 5.74 11.44 -15.88
CA PHE A 155 4.41 12.02 -15.80
C PHE A 155 4.27 12.75 -14.47
N ILE A 156 3.88 14.02 -14.54
CA ILE A 156 3.66 14.87 -13.38
C ILE A 156 2.20 15.28 -13.36
N TYR A 157 1.53 14.99 -12.26
CA TYR A 157 0.20 15.48 -11.97
C TYR A 157 0.32 16.62 -10.94
N SER A 158 0.07 17.85 -11.38
CA SER A 158 0.12 19.02 -10.50
C SER A 158 -1.28 19.46 -10.06
N ILE A 159 -1.55 19.51 -8.76
CA ILE A 159 -2.77 20.07 -8.19
C ILE A 159 -2.41 21.18 -7.22
N PRO A 160 -2.56 22.46 -7.59
CA PRO A 160 -2.37 23.54 -6.64
C PRO A 160 -3.34 23.43 -5.45
N PRO A 161 -2.88 23.66 -4.20
CA PRO A 161 -3.73 23.56 -3.02
C PRO A 161 -4.87 24.59 -3.04
N ASN A 162 -4.60 25.75 -3.66
CA ASN A 162 -5.55 26.86 -3.77
C ASN A 162 -5.90 27.12 -5.25
N GLY A 163 -7.15 27.49 -5.51
CA GLY A 163 -7.62 27.89 -6.86
C GLY A 163 -8.35 26.82 -7.66
N CYS A 164 -8.26 25.54 -7.27
CA CYS A 164 -8.99 24.45 -7.92
C CYS A 164 -10.36 24.22 -7.28
N THR A 165 -11.39 24.01 -8.09
CA THR A 165 -12.72 23.57 -7.61
C THR A 165 -12.70 22.08 -7.24
N VAL A 166 -13.67 21.63 -6.42
CA VAL A 166 -13.81 20.19 -6.10
C VAL A 166 -14.05 19.37 -7.37
N LYS A 167 -14.87 19.88 -8.30
CA LYS A 167 -15.15 19.24 -9.59
C LYS A 167 -13.87 19.02 -10.39
N GLU A 168 -13.02 20.04 -10.52
CA GLU A 168 -11.75 19.93 -11.24
C GLU A 168 -10.81 18.91 -10.59
N ARG A 169 -10.61 18.99 -9.26
CA ARG A 169 -9.77 18.02 -8.55
C ARG A 169 -10.23 16.58 -8.80
N MET A 170 -11.54 16.33 -8.68
CA MET A 170 -12.11 15.01 -8.90
C MET A 170 -11.94 14.52 -10.34
N LEU A 171 -12.15 15.39 -11.33
CA LEU A 171 -11.98 15.03 -12.74
C LEU A 171 -10.53 14.67 -13.06
N TYR A 172 -9.55 15.48 -12.62
CA TYR A 172 -8.14 15.18 -12.85
C TYR A 172 -7.68 13.93 -12.09
N SER A 173 -8.19 13.64 -10.89
CA SER A 173 -7.85 12.39 -10.21
C SER A 173 -8.45 11.17 -10.92
N SER A 174 -9.71 11.29 -11.36
CA SER A 174 -10.46 10.17 -11.96
C SER A 174 -10.02 9.85 -13.39
N CYS A 175 -9.58 10.85 -14.16
CA CYS A 175 -9.15 10.66 -15.55
C CYS A 175 -7.72 10.15 -15.68
N LYS A 176 -6.88 10.28 -14.64
CA LYS A 176 -5.45 9.97 -14.70
C LYS A 176 -5.16 8.54 -15.18
N GLY A 177 -5.81 7.54 -14.58
CA GLY A 177 -5.61 6.13 -14.92
C GLY A 177 -5.96 5.82 -16.38
N PRO A 178 -7.23 5.98 -16.78
CA PRO A 178 -7.67 5.72 -18.16
C PRO A 178 -6.93 6.55 -19.22
N PHE A 179 -6.53 7.78 -18.87
CA PHE A 179 -5.74 8.62 -19.76
C PHE A 179 -4.35 8.02 -20.01
N LEU A 180 -3.62 7.63 -18.96
CA LEU A 180 -2.31 6.99 -19.10
C LEU A 180 -2.40 5.67 -19.87
N ASP A 181 -3.46 4.88 -19.64
CA ASP A 181 -3.71 3.65 -20.39
C ASP A 181 -3.94 3.94 -21.88
N THR A 182 -4.73 4.98 -22.19
CA THR A 182 -4.98 5.42 -23.57
C THR A 182 -3.69 5.88 -24.26
N VAL A 183 -2.87 6.67 -23.56
CA VAL A 183 -1.58 7.14 -24.07
C VAL A 183 -0.63 5.97 -24.35
N GLN A 184 -0.56 5.00 -23.45
CA GLN A 184 0.26 3.80 -23.66
C GLN A 184 -0.26 2.93 -24.81
N GLN A 185 -1.58 2.77 -24.96
CA GLN A 185 -2.19 1.95 -26.02
C GLN A 185 -2.12 2.58 -27.41
N VAL A 186 -2.38 3.89 -27.52
CA VAL A 186 -2.51 4.60 -28.80
C VAL A 186 -1.16 5.16 -29.27
N VAL A 187 -0.42 5.82 -28.37
CA VAL A 187 0.86 6.47 -28.70
C VAL A 187 2.04 5.51 -28.52
N GLY A 188 1.90 4.50 -27.65
CA GLY A 188 3.01 3.62 -27.27
C GLY A 188 3.99 4.27 -26.28
N LEU A 189 3.59 5.38 -25.66
CA LEU A 189 4.44 6.12 -24.71
C LEU A 189 4.40 5.43 -23.34
N LYS A 190 5.52 4.81 -22.94
CA LYS A 190 5.65 4.20 -21.62
C LYS A 190 6.13 5.25 -20.62
N VAL A 191 5.37 5.44 -19.55
CA VAL A 191 5.74 6.33 -18.44
C VAL A 191 6.55 5.54 -17.42
N ASP A 192 7.79 5.98 -17.16
CA ASP A 192 8.70 5.32 -16.22
C ASP A 192 8.43 5.76 -14.78
N ARG A 193 8.09 7.04 -14.58
CA ARG A 193 7.83 7.61 -13.26
C ARG A 193 6.56 8.44 -13.25
N LYS A 194 5.73 8.25 -12.23
CA LYS A 194 4.52 9.03 -11.97
C LYS A 194 4.74 9.82 -10.68
N ILE A 195 4.62 11.14 -10.77
CA ILE A 195 4.82 12.07 -9.65
C ILE A 195 3.55 12.89 -9.48
N GLU A 196 3.13 13.07 -8.23
CA GLU A 196 2.04 13.97 -7.86
C GLU A 196 2.64 15.09 -7.02
N ILE A 197 2.34 16.34 -7.39
CA ILE A 197 2.86 17.53 -6.72
C ILE A 197 1.74 18.51 -6.43
N ASP A 198 1.85 19.17 -5.29
CA ASP A 198 0.91 20.22 -4.89
C ASP A 198 1.53 21.62 -5.11
N SER A 199 2.85 21.75 -5.00
CA SER A 199 3.59 22.99 -5.23
C SER A 199 4.61 22.86 -6.35
N SER A 200 4.83 23.96 -7.08
CA SER A 200 5.89 24.07 -8.10
C SER A 200 7.30 24.10 -7.49
N GLU A 201 7.42 24.40 -6.20
CA GLU A 201 8.70 24.53 -5.48
C GLU A 201 9.34 23.17 -5.19
N ASP A 202 8.54 22.11 -5.15
CA ASP A 202 9.01 20.74 -4.86
C ASP A 202 9.73 20.10 -6.05
N VAL A 203 9.72 20.77 -7.21
CA VAL A 203 10.26 20.22 -8.46
C VAL A 203 11.70 20.67 -8.68
N ASN A 204 12.62 19.93 -8.06
CA ASN A 204 14.06 20.03 -8.31
C ASN A 204 14.56 18.88 -9.19
N ASP A 205 15.68 19.07 -9.87
CA ASP A 205 16.30 18.04 -10.72
C ASP A 205 16.60 16.75 -9.94
N GLU A 206 16.98 16.87 -8.66
CA GLU A 206 17.20 15.76 -7.74
C GLU A 206 15.91 14.97 -7.43
N PHE A 207 14.77 15.65 -7.32
CA PHE A 207 13.46 15.03 -7.10
C PHE A 207 12.96 14.32 -8.37
N LEU A 208 13.17 14.93 -9.53
CA LEU A 208 12.75 14.39 -10.83
C LEU A 208 13.57 13.17 -11.25
N ILE A 209 14.90 13.23 -11.07
CA ILE A 209 15.81 12.10 -11.32
C ILE A 209 15.61 11.05 -10.23
N GLY A 210 15.22 11.48 -9.02
CA GLY A 210 15.05 10.68 -7.82
C GLY A 210 16.40 10.21 -7.30
N GLU A 211 16.56 10.18 -5.97
CA GLU A 211 17.46 9.19 -5.39
C GLU A 211 17.05 7.84 -5.98
N ASP A 212 18.00 7.14 -6.62
CA ASP A 212 17.87 5.72 -6.87
C ASP A 212 17.21 5.11 -5.62
N ILE A 213 16.15 4.32 -5.83
CA ILE A 213 15.51 3.55 -4.76
C ILE A 213 16.47 2.43 -4.36
N SER A 214 17.68 2.79 -3.93
CA SER A 214 18.46 2.02 -2.98
C SER A 214 17.63 2.04 -1.72
N VAL A 215 16.79 1.01 -1.58
CA VAL A 215 16.08 0.63 -0.37
C VAL A 215 16.93 1.06 0.80
N LYS A 216 16.53 2.14 1.50
CA LYS A 216 17.25 2.62 2.68
C LYS A 216 17.31 1.41 3.61
N GLN A 217 18.48 0.76 3.65
CA GLN A 217 18.67 -0.41 4.49
C GLN A 217 18.37 0.08 5.89
N HIS A 218 17.27 -0.42 6.47
CA HIS A 218 16.87 -0.01 7.80
C HIS A 218 18.06 -0.34 8.70
N GLN A 219 18.70 0.70 9.24
CA GLN A 219 19.84 0.53 10.14
C GLN A 219 19.31 -0.22 11.35
N LYS A 220 19.61 -1.52 11.44
CA LYS A 220 19.21 -2.33 12.59
C LYS A 220 20.00 -1.85 13.79
N PHE A 221 19.30 -1.38 14.82
CA PHE A 221 19.91 -1.04 16.09
C PHE A 221 20.68 -2.25 16.63
N SER A 222 21.91 -2.03 17.11
CA SER A 222 22.73 -3.10 17.65
C SER A 222 22.11 -3.62 18.94
N ARG A 223 22.06 -4.96 19.09
CA ARG A 223 21.61 -5.57 20.34
C ARG A 223 22.56 -5.15 21.48
N PRO A 224 22.05 -4.98 22.72
CA PRO A 224 22.91 -4.67 23.86
C PRO A 224 24.00 -5.73 24.03
N LYS A 225 25.15 -5.32 24.60
CA LYS A 225 26.26 -6.24 24.88
C LYS A 225 25.78 -7.38 25.80
N GLY A 226 26.09 -8.61 25.42
CA GLY A 226 25.79 -9.79 26.21
C GLY A 226 26.52 -9.81 27.57
N PRO A 227 26.23 -10.81 28.43
CA PRO A 227 26.83 -10.92 29.76
C PRO A 227 28.37 -11.00 29.69
N LYS A 228 29.05 -10.19 30.52
CA LYS A 228 30.52 -9.97 30.50
C LYS A 228 31.39 -11.21 30.75
N LYS A 229 30.81 -12.33 31.19
CA LYS A 229 31.53 -13.57 31.54
C LYS A 229 30.96 -14.79 30.82
N GLN A 230 30.69 -14.69 29.51
CA GLN A 230 30.42 -15.86 28.69
C GLN A 230 31.72 -16.66 28.51
N ARG A 231 31.81 -17.83 29.13
CA ARG A 231 32.88 -18.80 28.89
C ARG A 231 32.43 -19.76 27.80
N GLY A 232 32.85 -19.49 26.55
CA GLY A 232 32.66 -20.40 25.41
C GLY A 232 31.76 -19.84 24.31
N ASP A 233 31.92 -20.41 23.11
CA ASP A 233 31.17 -20.02 21.92
C ASP A 233 29.69 -20.45 21.99
N PRO A 234 28.77 -19.72 21.31
CA PRO A 234 27.37 -20.12 21.19
C PRO A 234 27.27 -21.52 20.60
N ARG A 235 26.60 -22.44 21.31
CA ARG A 235 26.38 -23.81 20.86
C ARG A 235 24.96 -23.94 20.34
N ILE A 236 24.80 -24.72 19.27
CA ILE A 236 23.48 -25.06 18.77
C ILE A 236 22.87 -26.08 19.74
N HIS A 237 21.80 -25.70 20.43
CA HIS A 237 21.01 -26.63 21.23
C HIS A 237 20.06 -27.41 20.31
N LYS A 238 20.59 -28.43 19.60
CA LYS A 238 19.73 -29.41 18.92
C LYS A 238 19.31 -30.47 19.93
N THR A 239 18.02 -30.54 20.24
CA THR A 239 17.45 -31.71 20.90
C THR A 239 17.33 -32.83 19.86
N PRO A 240 17.91 -34.02 20.08
CA PRO A 240 17.63 -35.16 19.21
C PRO A 240 16.12 -35.46 19.28
N SER A 241 15.51 -35.53 18.10
CA SER A 241 14.14 -35.99 17.86
C SER A 241 13.96 -37.44 18.30
#